data_AF-A0AAN8MLI8-F1
#
_entry.id   AF-A0AAN8MLI8-F1
#
_cell.length_a   1.000
_cell.length_b   1.000
_cell.length_c   1.000
_cell.angle_alpha   90.00
_cell.angle_beta   90.00
_cell.angle_gamma   90.00
#
_symmetry.space_group_name_H-M   'P 1'
#
loop_
_entity.id
_entity.type
_entity.pdbx_description
1 polymer ?
#
loop_
_entity_poly.entity_id
_entity_poly.type
_entity_poly.pdbx_seq_one_letter_code
_entity_poly.pdbx_strand_id
1 'polypeptide(L)'
;MEIKTDIPVTSLMLIDASFGFEMETFEFLNICQVHGFPRIMGVLTHLDSFRNNKALRKTKKRLKHRFWTEVYQGAKLFYLSGMVYGEYQIQEVKNLGRFISVMKFRPLVWQQSHPYVVADRMEDLTDPEMVRVDPKCDRTVSLYGYLRGTYLKNKGQVHIPGVGDFAVADISFLPDPCGLPEAQKKRALNEKERLLYAPMAGVGGVVYDKDAVYIDLPGGHVNQEQEEVRPTTELVQSLIGTHTTLDVKMAASKVSLFTGTAALTPGEVEEEEEEEEEENGLTSGPQESRVWDPETQRERRKAVFTEEEDDDDDDSEGSSEEEGDEEGRV
;
A
#
# COMPACT_ATOMS: atom_id res chain seq x y z
N MET A 1 11.71 -19.27 -2.25
CA MET A 1 11.77 -18.55 -3.53
C MET A 1 12.84 -17.49 -3.40
N GLU A 2 13.98 -17.66 -4.06
CA GLU A 2 15.02 -16.63 -4.15
C GLU A 2 14.52 -15.50 -5.05
N ILE A 3 13.90 -14.48 -4.47
CA ILE A 3 13.77 -13.21 -5.18
C ILE A 3 15.17 -12.60 -5.11
N LYS A 4 15.96 -12.74 -6.18
CA LYS A 4 17.21 -12.00 -6.37
C LYS A 4 16.89 -10.51 -6.54
N THR A 5 16.53 -9.83 -5.46
CA THR A 5 16.62 -8.38 -5.37
C THR A 5 18.08 -8.02 -5.11
N ASP A 6 18.96 -8.31 -6.08
CA ASP A 6 20.30 -7.72 -6.11
C ASP A 6 20.11 -6.24 -6.49
N ILE A 7 19.57 -5.44 -5.56
CA ILE A 7 19.42 -4.00 -5.78
C ILE A 7 20.82 -3.42 -5.78
N PRO A 8 21.24 -2.83 -6.91
CA PRO A 8 22.60 -2.42 -7.09
C PRO A 8 22.96 -1.16 -6.32
N VAL A 9 24.13 -1.18 -5.69
CA VAL A 9 24.74 0.04 -5.17
C VAL A 9 25.42 0.77 -6.33
N THR A 10 24.76 1.80 -6.82
CA THR A 10 25.28 2.74 -7.81
C THR A 10 25.29 4.13 -7.19
N SER A 11 26.39 4.85 -7.37
CA SER A 11 26.51 6.22 -6.89
C SER A 11 26.39 7.17 -8.07
N LEU A 12 25.39 8.06 -8.02
CA LEU A 12 25.27 9.20 -8.92
C LEU A 12 26.02 10.37 -8.29
N MET A 13 27.17 10.75 -8.86
CA MET A 13 27.97 11.84 -8.37
C MET A 13 27.61 13.12 -9.12
N LEU A 14 26.93 14.03 -8.43
CA LEU A 14 26.59 15.35 -8.96
C LEU A 14 27.82 16.26 -8.88
N ILE A 15 28.09 16.98 -9.96
CA ILE A 15 29.18 17.96 -10.03
C ILE A 15 28.61 19.24 -10.62
N ASP A 16 28.77 20.35 -9.91
CA ASP A 16 28.47 21.65 -10.47
C ASP A 16 29.53 22.03 -11.51
N ALA A 17 29.12 22.26 -12.76
CA ALA A 17 30.05 22.68 -13.80
C ALA A 17 30.57 24.12 -13.60
N SER A 18 29.78 24.99 -12.97
CA SER A 18 30.09 26.40 -12.76
C SER A 18 31.19 26.58 -11.72
N PHE A 19 31.07 25.87 -10.59
CA PHE A 19 32.04 25.85 -9.51
C PHE A 19 33.20 24.88 -9.78
N GLY A 20 32.88 23.64 -10.17
CA GLY A 20 33.83 22.56 -10.39
C GLY A 20 33.71 21.46 -9.31
N PHE A 21 34.84 20.82 -8.99
CA PHE A 21 34.85 19.78 -7.97
C PHE A 21 34.98 20.39 -6.58
N GLU A 22 34.04 20.05 -5.70
CA GLU A 22 34.06 20.37 -4.28
C GLU A 22 34.91 19.37 -3.50
N MET A 23 35.46 19.77 -2.35
CA MET A 23 36.28 18.89 -1.51
C MET A 23 35.50 17.64 -1.06
N GLU A 24 34.21 17.81 -0.77
CA GLU A 24 33.30 16.71 -0.38
C GLU A 24 33.25 15.60 -1.43
N THR A 25 33.31 15.95 -2.73
CA THR A 25 33.33 14.95 -3.80
C THR A 25 34.60 14.08 -3.75
N PHE A 26 35.76 14.67 -3.38
CA PHE A 26 37.00 13.91 -3.24
C PHE A 26 37.03 13.09 -1.96
N GLU A 27 36.49 13.60 -0.86
CA GLU A 27 36.36 12.86 0.39
C GLU A 27 35.50 11.62 0.19
N PHE A 28 34.34 11.77 -0.47
CA PHE A 28 33.48 10.65 -0.81
C PHE A 28 34.18 9.61 -1.69
N LEU A 29 34.90 10.04 -2.73
CA LEU A 29 35.66 9.14 -3.59
C LEU A 29 36.75 8.39 -2.83
N ASN A 30 37.47 9.07 -1.94
CA ASN A 30 38.51 8.46 -1.11
C ASN A 30 37.94 7.41 -0.15
N ILE A 31 36.80 7.71 0.50
CA ILE A 31 36.08 6.74 1.34
C ILE A 31 35.68 5.51 0.51
N CYS A 32 35.12 5.73 -0.68
CA CYS A 32 34.74 4.65 -1.59
C CYS A 32 35.94 3.79 -2.04
N GLN A 33 37.12 4.39 -2.25
CA GLN A 33 38.33 3.64 -2.63
C GLN A 33 38.78 2.68 -1.52
N VAL A 34 38.61 3.05 -0.26
CA VAL A 34 38.99 2.22 0.89
C VAL A 34 37.95 1.12 1.18
N HIS A 35 36.66 1.47 1.17
CA HIS A 35 35.58 0.53 1.53
C HIS A 35 35.13 -0.38 0.38
N GLY A 36 35.61 -0.12 -0.83
CA GLY A 36 35.28 -0.88 -2.03
C GLY A 36 34.57 0.01 -3.05
N PHE A 37 35.23 0.22 -4.18
CA PHE A 37 34.80 1.23 -5.14
C PHE A 37 33.52 0.80 -5.87
N PRO A 38 32.37 1.47 -5.63
CA PRO A 38 31.13 1.15 -6.33
C PRO A 38 31.21 1.68 -7.76
N ARG A 39 30.25 1.28 -8.59
CA ARG A 39 30.19 1.77 -9.95
C ARG A 39 29.57 3.18 -9.94
N ILE A 40 30.43 4.18 -10.12
CA ILE A 40 30.04 5.61 -10.11
C ILE A 40 29.69 6.10 -11.52
N MET A 41 28.64 6.90 -11.62
CA MET A 41 28.30 7.71 -12.78
C MET A 41 28.28 9.18 -12.40
N GLY A 42 28.96 10.01 -13.18
CA GLY A 42 28.97 11.46 -12.93
C GLY A 42 27.82 12.14 -13.65
N VAL A 43 27.26 13.18 -13.04
CA VAL A 43 26.26 14.07 -13.63
C VAL A 43 26.73 15.51 -13.46
N LEU A 44 26.98 16.20 -14.57
CA LEU A 44 27.34 17.62 -14.58
C LEU A 44 26.08 18.48 -14.68
N THR A 45 25.89 19.37 -13.72
CA THR A 45 24.76 20.32 -13.64
C THR A 45 25.21 21.76 -13.93
N HIS A 46 24.27 22.70 -13.95
CA HIS A 46 24.49 24.15 -14.10
C HIS A 46 25.31 24.54 -15.35
N LEU A 47 25.04 23.87 -16.47
CA LEU A 47 25.70 24.15 -17.74
C LEU A 47 25.15 25.42 -18.43
N ASP A 48 23.96 25.84 -18.04
CA ASP A 48 23.26 27.08 -18.41
C ASP A 48 23.92 28.34 -17.85
N SER A 49 24.64 28.25 -16.73
CA SER A 49 25.43 29.35 -16.15
C SER A 49 26.49 29.89 -17.13
N PHE A 50 26.94 29.07 -18.08
CA PHE A 50 27.95 29.46 -19.06
C PHE A 50 27.36 30.23 -20.25
N ARG A 51 27.57 31.56 -20.27
CA ARG A 51 27.21 32.40 -21.43
C ARG A 51 28.03 32.10 -22.70
N ASN A 52 29.27 31.63 -22.58
CA ASN A 52 30.17 31.41 -23.71
C ASN A 52 30.37 29.92 -24.02
N ASN A 53 29.94 29.50 -25.22
CA ASN A 53 30.07 28.14 -25.71
C ASN A 53 31.51 27.61 -25.78
N LYS A 54 32.50 28.47 -26.07
CA LYS A 54 33.91 28.05 -26.10
C LYS A 54 34.41 27.70 -24.69
N ALA A 55 34.05 28.53 -23.71
CA ALA A 55 34.39 28.28 -22.31
C ALA A 55 33.71 27.01 -21.79
N LEU A 56 32.42 26.83 -22.08
CA LEU A 56 31.65 25.63 -21.73
C LEU A 56 32.34 24.34 -22.24
N ARG A 57 32.72 24.30 -23.52
CA ARG A 57 33.41 23.13 -24.11
C ARG A 57 34.75 22.85 -23.43
N LYS A 58 35.52 23.90 -23.11
CA LYS A 58 36.80 23.77 -22.40
C LYS A 58 36.61 23.24 -20.97
N THR A 59 35.62 23.76 -20.24
CA THR A 59 35.29 23.32 -18.88
C THR A 59 34.79 21.88 -18.88
N LYS A 60 33.86 21.51 -19.78
CA LYS A 60 33.40 20.12 -19.94
C LYS A 60 34.56 19.16 -20.19
N LYS A 61 35.52 19.53 -21.06
CA LYS A 61 36.70 18.71 -21.34
C LYS A 61 37.60 18.57 -20.10
N ARG A 62 37.85 19.67 -19.38
CA ARG A 62 38.67 19.69 -18.15
C ARG A 62 38.04 18.83 -17.05
N LEU A 63 36.76 19.03 -16.76
CA LEU A 63 36.03 18.27 -15.74
C LEU A 63 35.92 16.80 -16.11
N LYS A 64 35.66 16.47 -17.38
CA LYS A 64 35.66 15.07 -17.84
C LYS A 64 37.02 14.40 -17.65
N HIS A 65 38.11 15.08 -18.03
CA HIS A 65 39.44 14.52 -17.86
C HIS A 65 39.76 14.30 -16.39
N ARG A 66 39.45 15.27 -15.52
CA ARG A 66 39.66 15.13 -14.08
C ARG A 66 38.82 14.00 -13.50
N PHE A 67 37.54 13.93 -13.84
CA PHE A 67 36.66 12.83 -13.44
C PHE A 67 37.21 11.46 -13.82
N TRP A 68 37.79 11.32 -15.01
CA TRP A 68 38.44 10.07 -15.43
C TRP A 68 39.68 9.72 -14.63
N THR A 69 40.47 10.72 -14.23
CA THR A 69 41.65 10.52 -13.39
C THR A 69 41.27 10.06 -11.98
N GLU A 70 40.20 10.60 -11.40
CA GLU A 70 39.81 10.31 -10.01
C GLU A 70 39.00 9.01 -9.86
N VAL A 71 38.18 8.67 -10.86
CA VAL A 71 37.24 7.54 -10.79
C VAL A 71 37.81 6.32 -11.52
N TYR A 72 37.78 6.34 -12.85
CA TYR A 72 38.51 5.41 -13.71
C TYR A 72 38.45 5.94 -15.13
N GLN A 73 39.44 5.56 -15.94
CA GLN A 73 39.52 6.02 -17.33
C GLN A 73 38.29 5.56 -18.11
N GLY A 74 37.58 6.50 -18.72
CA GLY A 74 36.38 6.22 -19.50
C GLY A 74 35.09 6.11 -18.66
N ALA A 75 35.11 6.55 -17.39
CA ALA A 75 33.90 6.69 -16.60
C ALA A 75 32.84 7.56 -17.32
N LYS A 76 31.57 7.16 -17.18
CA LYS A 76 30.44 7.81 -17.86
C LYS A 76 30.07 9.10 -17.12
N LEU A 77 29.96 10.18 -17.89
CA LEU A 77 29.61 11.51 -17.42
C LEU A 77 28.43 12.02 -18.24
N PHE A 78 27.33 12.33 -17.55
CA PHE A 78 26.13 12.91 -18.12
C PHE A 78 26.14 14.42 -17.96
N TYR A 79 25.39 15.11 -18.82
CA TYR A 79 25.31 16.56 -18.85
C TYR A 79 23.83 16.93 -18.74
N LEU A 80 23.47 17.68 -17.71
CA LEU A 80 22.14 18.28 -17.56
C LEU A 80 22.25 19.76 -17.92
N SER A 81 21.56 20.15 -18.99
CA SER A 81 21.76 21.47 -19.60
C SER A 81 21.23 22.60 -18.72
N GLY A 82 20.17 22.36 -17.96
CA GLY A 82 19.55 23.33 -17.05
C GLY A 82 18.17 22.84 -16.58
N MET A 83 17.51 23.64 -15.74
CA MET A 83 16.16 23.37 -15.26
C MET A 83 15.13 24.23 -16.00
N VAL A 84 13.94 23.68 -16.24
CA VAL A 84 12.78 24.36 -16.81
C VAL A 84 11.61 24.10 -15.87
N TYR A 85 10.99 25.15 -15.33
CA TYR A 85 9.92 25.07 -14.30
C TYR A 85 10.31 24.25 -13.06
N GLY A 86 11.58 24.31 -12.64
CA GLY A 86 12.08 23.56 -11.48
C GLY A 86 12.42 22.09 -11.78
N GLU A 87 12.19 21.61 -13.00
CA GLU A 87 12.50 20.24 -13.41
C GLU A 87 13.64 20.18 -14.42
N TYR A 88 14.40 19.08 -14.42
CA TYR A 88 15.39 18.82 -15.46
C TYR A 88 14.73 18.39 -16.77
N GLN A 89 15.43 18.59 -17.89
CA GLN A 89 14.92 18.19 -19.20
C GLN A 89 14.66 16.67 -19.27
N ILE A 90 13.41 16.31 -19.57
CA ILE A 90 12.95 14.92 -19.59
C ILE A 90 13.82 14.03 -20.50
N GLN A 91 14.28 14.55 -21.65
CA GLN A 91 15.11 13.78 -22.58
C GLN A 91 16.48 13.40 -21.97
N GLU A 92 17.09 14.32 -21.22
CA GLU A 92 18.39 14.11 -20.58
C GLU A 92 18.26 13.13 -19.42
N VAL A 93 17.22 13.30 -18.59
CA VAL A 93 16.88 12.39 -17.49
C VAL A 93 16.53 11.00 -18.01
N LYS A 94 15.76 10.89 -19.10
CA LYS A 94 15.43 9.61 -19.74
C LYS A 94 16.68 8.91 -20.26
N ASN A 95 17.64 9.63 -20.82
CA ASN A 95 18.91 9.04 -21.23
C ASN A 95 19.71 8.55 -20.03
N LEU A 96 19.80 9.33 -18.95
CA LEU A 96 20.43 8.90 -17.69
C LEU A 96 19.76 7.62 -17.13
N GLY A 97 18.43 7.61 -17.03
CA GLY A 97 17.65 6.47 -16.56
C GLY A 97 17.88 5.20 -17.39
N ARG A 98 18.04 5.33 -18.71
CA ARG A 98 18.41 4.21 -19.60
C ARG A 98 19.76 3.58 -19.20
N PHE A 99 20.75 4.37 -18.82
CA PHE A 99 22.05 3.85 -18.42
C PHE A 99 22.03 3.20 -17.03
N ILE A 100 21.28 3.77 -16.10
CA ILE A 100 21.06 3.18 -14.77
C ILE A 100 20.40 1.80 -14.93
N SER A 101 19.39 1.69 -15.80
CA SER A 101 18.62 0.46 -16.00
C SER A 101 19.43 -0.71 -16.58
N VAL A 102 20.44 -0.44 -17.41
CA VAL A 102 21.25 -1.48 -18.10
C VAL A 102 22.56 -1.77 -17.37
N MET A 103 22.75 -1.16 -16.21
CA MET A 103 24.00 -1.23 -15.48
C MET A 103 24.22 -2.65 -14.94
N LYS A 104 25.46 -3.12 -15.04
CA LYS A 104 25.93 -4.37 -14.43
C LYS A 104 26.80 -4.04 -13.23
N PHE A 105 26.63 -4.81 -12.17
CA PHE A 105 27.22 -4.51 -10.87
C PHE A 105 28.33 -5.49 -10.56
N ARG A 106 29.34 -4.99 -9.86
CA ARG A 106 30.40 -5.82 -9.31
C ARG A 106 30.05 -6.04 -7.84
N PRO A 107 29.80 -7.28 -7.41
CA PRO A 107 29.52 -7.51 -6.01
C PRO A 107 30.77 -7.22 -5.17
N LEU A 108 30.57 -6.51 -4.07
CA LEU A 108 31.62 -6.22 -3.09
C LEU A 108 31.70 -7.36 -2.07
N VAL A 109 32.92 -7.73 -1.67
CA VAL A 109 33.16 -8.84 -0.73
C VAL A 109 32.41 -8.62 0.60
N TRP A 110 32.43 -7.39 1.12
CA TRP A 110 31.71 -7.05 2.35
C TRP A 110 30.19 -7.27 2.20
N GLN A 111 29.60 -6.78 1.11
CA GLN A 111 28.16 -6.92 0.83
C GLN A 111 27.75 -8.38 0.63
N GLN A 112 28.63 -9.23 0.12
CA GLN A 112 28.36 -10.66 -0.06
C GLN A 112 28.54 -11.48 1.22
N SER A 113 29.23 -10.95 2.22
CA SER A 113 29.54 -11.69 3.46
C SER A 113 28.64 -11.29 4.62
N HIS A 114 28.13 -10.05 4.63
CA HIS A 114 27.37 -9.50 5.75
C HIS A 114 25.91 -9.19 5.36
N PRO A 115 24.94 -9.54 6.20
CA PRO A 115 23.56 -9.13 6.00
C PRO A 115 23.44 -7.66 6.41
N TYR A 116 22.74 -6.87 5.60
CA TYR A 116 22.45 -5.47 5.93
C TYR A 116 21.07 -5.07 5.42
N VAL A 117 20.45 -4.13 6.10
CA VAL A 117 19.14 -3.59 5.77
C VAL A 117 19.27 -2.07 5.68
N VAL A 118 18.71 -1.50 4.63
CA VAL A 118 18.46 -0.05 4.57
C VAL A 118 17.01 0.12 5.01
N ALA A 119 16.80 0.83 6.12
CA ALA A 119 15.45 1.04 6.64
C ALA A 119 14.70 2.07 5.79
N ASP A 120 13.60 1.65 5.19
CA ASP A 120 12.71 2.50 4.40
C ASP A 120 11.62 3.14 5.27
N ARG A 121 11.19 2.45 6.34
CA ARG A 121 10.20 2.91 7.32
C ARG A 121 10.67 2.55 8.73
N MET A 122 10.43 3.46 9.66
CA MET A 122 10.74 3.33 11.08
C MET A 122 9.47 3.59 11.89
N GLU A 123 9.18 2.74 12.86
CA GLU A 123 8.06 2.89 13.77
C GLU A 123 8.51 2.71 15.22
N ASP A 124 7.95 3.51 16.11
CA ASP A 124 8.10 3.33 17.55
C ASP A 124 6.95 2.46 18.06
N LEU A 125 7.29 1.32 18.67
CA LEU A 125 6.33 0.37 19.27
C LEU A 125 6.20 0.57 20.79
N THR A 126 6.83 1.59 21.35
CA THR A 126 6.82 1.84 22.79
C THR A 126 5.45 2.32 23.27
N ASP A 127 4.99 1.81 24.41
CA ASP A 127 3.73 2.24 25.01
C ASP A 127 3.72 3.76 25.28
N PRO A 128 2.69 4.50 24.83
CA PRO A 128 2.62 5.95 25.01
C PRO A 128 2.63 6.39 26.48
N GLU A 129 2.08 5.57 27.39
CA GLU A 129 2.11 5.86 28.83
C GLU A 129 3.53 5.83 29.40
N MET A 130 4.38 4.91 28.96
CA MET A 130 5.78 4.85 29.39
C MET A 130 6.53 6.11 28.98
N VAL A 131 6.30 6.58 27.74
CA VAL A 131 6.88 7.83 27.23
C VAL A 131 6.34 9.06 27.96
N ARG A 132 5.08 9.04 28.40
CA ARG A 132 4.46 10.12 29.19
C ARG A 132 5.07 10.24 30.59
N VAL A 133 5.35 9.09 31.22
CA VAL A 133 5.95 9.05 32.57
C VAL A 133 7.45 9.37 32.52
N ASP A 134 8.19 8.78 31.57
CA ASP A 134 9.61 9.06 31.35
C ASP A 134 9.91 9.28 29.86
N PRO A 135 10.08 10.54 29.42
CA PRO A 135 10.40 10.87 28.04
C PRO A 135 11.73 10.29 27.52
N LYS A 136 12.65 9.89 28.42
CA LYS A 136 13.98 9.37 28.08
C LYS A 136 14.10 7.86 28.30
N CYS A 137 12.99 7.15 28.43
CA CYS A 137 13.01 5.70 28.55
C CYS A 137 13.59 5.02 27.30
N ASP A 138 14.06 3.79 27.47
CA ASP A 138 14.46 2.94 26.35
C ASP A 138 13.23 2.61 25.50
N ARG A 139 13.35 2.81 24.18
CA ARG A 139 12.26 2.63 23.22
C ARG A 139 12.44 1.37 22.39
N THR A 140 11.34 0.70 22.10
CA THR A 140 11.32 -0.43 21.16
C THR A 140 10.95 0.07 19.78
N VAL A 141 11.86 -0.09 18.82
CA VAL A 141 11.68 0.43 17.45
C VAL A 141 11.58 -0.74 16.48
N SER A 142 10.61 -0.67 15.57
CA SER A 142 10.51 -1.53 14.40
C SER A 142 11.10 -0.84 13.17
N LEU A 143 11.97 -1.55 12.47
CA LEU A 143 12.62 -1.07 11.25
C LEU A 143 12.20 -1.96 10.08
N TYR A 144 11.59 -1.36 9.06
CA TYR A 144 11.16 -2.04 7.85
C TYR A 144 12.10 -1.69 6.71
N GLY A 145 12.48 -2.68 5.92
CA GLY A 145 13.28 -2.47 4.72
C GLY A 145 13.62 -3.77 4.04
N TYR A 146 14.25 -3.66 2.88
CA TYR A 146 14.70 -4.82 2.13
C TYR A 146 16.00 -5.39 2.72
N LEU A 147 16.01 -6.70 2.98
CA LEU A 147 17.21 -7.43 3.34
C LEU A 147 18.14 -7.55 2.12
N ARG A 148 19.40 -7.13 2.30
CA ARG A 148 20.45 -7.18 1.28
C ARG A 148 21.67 -7.96 1.79
N GLY A 149 22.45 -8.47 0.85
CA GLY A 149 23.65 -9.26 1.16
C GLY A 149 23.32 -10.71 1.48
N THR A 150 23.66 -11.17 2.67
CA THR A 150 23.36 -12.53 3.13
C THR A 150 22.07 -12.61 3.95
N TYR A 151 21.66 -13.82 4.35
CA TYR A 151 20.51 -14.02 5.21
C TYR A 151 20.78 -13.50 6.63
N LEU A 152 19.79 -12.85 7.23
CA LEU A 152 19.87 -12.40 8.62
C LEU A 152 19.50 -13.56 9.55
N LYS A 153 20.29 -13.77 10.61
CA LYS A 153 20.01 -14.79 11.62
C LYS A 153 19.03 -14.24 12.65
N ASN A 154 18.08 -15.06 13.09
CA ASN A 154 17.20 -14.70 14.19
C ASN A 154 18.02 -14.44 15.46
N LYS A 155 17.66 -13.40 16.22
CA LYS A 155 18.37 -12.94 17.43
C LYS A 155 19.86 -12.61 17.21
N GLY A 156 20.22 -12.21 16.00
CA GLY A 156 21.57 -11.71 15.70
C GLY A 156 21.86 -10.38 16.38
N GLN A 157 23.14 -10.07 16.55
CA GLN A 157 23.58 -8.73 16.89
C GLN A 157 23.62 -7.87 15.63
N VAL A 158 23.14 -6.64 15.73
CA VAL A 158 23.10 -5.65 14.65
C VAL A 158 23.76 -4.36 15.12
N HIS A 159 24.51 -3.73 14.22
CA HIS A 159 25.06 -2.41 14.46
C HIS A 159 24.24 -1.38 13.69
N ILE A 160 23.75 -0.36 14.38
CA ILE A 160 23.09 0.79 13.76
C ILE A 160 24.12 1.93 13.71
N PRO A 161 24.58 2.34 12.51
CA PRO A 161 25.56 3.41 12.37
C PRO A 161 25.10 4.69 13.05
N GLY A 162 25.94 5.21 13.96
CA GLY A 162 25.66 6.44 14.71
C GLY A 162 24.80 6.27 15.97
N VAL A 163 24.25 5.07 16.22
CA VAL A 163 23.45 4.78 17.43
C VAL A 163 24.18 3.78 18.33
N GLY A 164 24.58 2.62 17.80
CA GLY A 164 25.29 1.59 18.59
C GLY A 164 24.95 0.17 18.20
N ASP A 165 25.40 -0.77 19.04
CA ASP A 165 25.17 -2.21 18.88
C ASP A 165 23.93 -2.65 19.65
N PHE A 166 23.04 -3.40 18.99
CA PHE A 166 21.79 -3.89 19.55
C PHE A 166 21.59 -5.37 19.24
N ALA A 167 20.80 -6.06 20.05
CA ALA A 167 20.34 -7.41 19.75
C ALA A 167 18.94 -7.35 19.14
N VAL A 168 18.72 -8.09 18.04
CA VAL A 168 17.41 -8.13 17.41
C VAL A 168 16.45 -8.97 18.26
N ALA A 169 15.30 -8.40 18.61
CA ALA A 169 14.28 -9.09 19.40
C ALA A 169 13.50 -10.12 18.54
N ASP A 170 12.99 -9.68 17.40
CA ASP A 170 12.22 -10.50 16.45
C ASP A 170 12.48 -10.07 14.99
N ILE A 171 12.28 -11.00 14.06
CA ILE A 171 12.39 -10.76 12.61
C ILE A 171 11.20 -11.40 11.92
N SER A 172 10.35 -10.55 11.33
CA SER A 172 9.19 -10.97 10.53
C SER A 172 9.41 -10.70 9.04
N PHE A 173 8.99 -11.64 8.18
CA PHE A 173 8.96 -11.43 6.74
C PHE A 173 7.62 -10.84 6.31
N LEU A 174 7.67 -9.80 5.49
CA LEU A 174 6.50 -9.13 4.92
C LEU A 174 6.50 -9.32 3.40
N PRO A 175 5.32 -9.35 2.76
CA PRO A 175 5.23 -9.35 1.30
C PRO A 175 5.83 -8.06 0.72
N ASP A 176 6.47 -8.18 -0.45
CA ASP A 176 7.12 -7.05 -1.13
C ASP A 176 6.07 -6.00 -1.56
N PRO A 177 6.15 -4.74 -1.09
CA PRO A 177 5.24 -3.68 -1.49
C PRO A 177 5.40 -3.26 -2.96
N CYS A 178 6.54 -3.58 -3.59
CA CYS A 178 6.86 -3.30 -4.99
C CYS A 178 7.32 -4.57 -5.72
N GLY A 179 6.46 -5.59 -5.70
CA GLY A 179 6.73 -6.87 -6.38
C GLY A 179 7.10 -6.70 -7.85
N LEU A 180 8.18 -7.37 -8.27
CA LEU A 180 8.59 -7.43 -9.66
C LEU A 180 7.54 -8.17 -10.51
N PRO A 181 7.29 -7.75 -11.76
CA PRO A 181 6.35 -8.45 -12.63
C PRO A 181 6.84 -9.88 -12.92
N GLU A 182 5.99 -10.88 -12.63
CA GLU A 182 6.33 -12.30 -12.68
C GLU A 182 6.75 -12.81 -14.07
N ALA A 183 6.25 -12.18 -15.14
CA ALA A 183 6.56 -12.57 -16.51
C ALA A 183 7.00 -11.37 -17.36
N GLN A 184 8.24 -11.41 -17.87
CA GLN A 184 8.72 -10.49 -18.90
C GLN A 184 8.09 -10.80 -20.25
N LYS A 185 6.79 -10.54 -20.40
CA LYS A 185 6.04 -10.76 -21.65
C LYS A 185 6.39 -9.74 -22.74
N LYS A 186 6.90 -8.57 -22.36
CA LYS A 186 7.20 -7.45 -23.27
C LYS A 186 8.51 -6.77 -22.90
N ARG A 187 9.17 -6.15 -23.89
CA ARG A 187 10.41 -5.36 -23.72
C ARG A 187 10.18 -4.00 -23.04
N ALA A 188 8.92 -3.57 -22.95
CA ALA A 188 8.53 -2.31 -22.31
C ALA A 188 7.62 -2.59 -21.11
N LEU A 189 7.80 -1.81 -20.05
CA LEU A 189 7.02 -1.88 -18.82
C LEU A 189 5.73 -1.07 -18.95
N ASN A 190 4.59 -1.65 -18.60
CA ASN A 190 3.31 -0.95 -18.59
C ASN A 190 3.25 0.07 -17.45
N GLU A 191 2.35 1.05 -17.53
CA GLU A 191 2.19 2.04 -16.46
C GLU A 191 1.70 1.41 -15.15
N LYS A 192 0.83 0.40 -15.21
CA LYS A 192 0.37 -0.35 -14.03
C LYS A 192 1.49 -1.08 -13.29
N GLU A 193 2.57 -1.41 -14.01
CA GLU A 193 3.73 -2.12 -13.46
C GLU A 193 4.79 -1.13 -12.92
N ARG A 194 4.61 0.18 -13.10
CA ARG A 194 5.48 1.23 -12.52
C ARG A 194 5.01 1.58 -11.12
N LEU A 195 5.26 0.66 -10.19
CA LEU A 195 4.98 0.85 -8.77
C LEU A 195 6.00 1.81 -8.16
N LEU A 196 5.54 2.59 -7.17
CA LEU A 196 6.36 3.51 -6.40
C LEU A 196 6.12 3.22 -4.92
N TYR A 197 7.19 2.93 -4.19
CA TYR A 197 7.17 2.77 -2.75
C TYR A 197 8.13 3.77 -2.12
N ALA A 198 7.58 4.73 -1.40
CA ALA A 198 8.34 5.72 -0.64
C ALA A 198 7.50 6.13 0.58
N PRO A 199 7.50 5.32 1.66
CA PRO A 199 6.58 5.49 2.80
C PRO A 199 6.83 6.79 3.59
N MET A 200 8.07 7.28 3.59
CA MET A 200 8.47 8.53 4.25
C MET A 200 8.45 9.75 3.31
N ALA A 201 7.99 9.57 2.06
CA ALA A 201 7.87 10.66 1.09
C ALA A 201 6.40 10.97 0.80
N GLY A 202 6.12 12.22 0.42
CA GLY A 202 4.78 12.71 0.06
C GLY A 202 4.25 12.16 -1.26
N VAL A 203 4.06 10.85 -1.37
CA VAL A 203 3.56 10.22 -2.60
C VAL A 203 2.07 10.46 -2.73
N GLY A 204 1.64 11.01 -3.88
CA GLY A 204 0.22 11.23 -4.17
C GLY A 204 -0.44 12.30 -3.29
N GLY A 205 0.35 13.21 -2.71
CA GLY A 205 -0.14 14.26 -1.82
C GLY A 205 -0.35 13.81 -0.38
N VAL A 206 0.02 12.58 0.00
CA VAL A 206 -0.08 12.09 1.38
C VAL A 206 1.31 11.97 1.99
N VAL A 207 1.55 12.65 3.12
CA VAL A 207 2.77 12.57 3.90
C VAL A 207 2.44 11.98 5.27
N TYR A 208 3.13 10.90 5.63
CA TYR A 208 3.00 10.29 6.95
C TYR A 208 4.05 10.88 7.89
N ASP A 209 3.60 11.36 9.04
CA ASP A 209 4.42 11.67 10.21
C ASP A 209 4.09 10.66 11.32
N LYS A 210 4.81 10.72 12.45
CA LYS A 210 4.68 9.74 13.53
C LYS A 210 3.27 9.66 14.12
N ASP A 211 2.59 10.79 14.21
CA ASP A 211 1.30 10.97 14.90
C ASP A 211 0.21 11.59 14.00
N ALA A 212 0.57 12.00 12.79
CA ALA A 212 -0.35 12.67 11.87
C ALA A 212 -0.12 12.24 10.42
N VAL A 213 -1.20 12.31 9.64
CA VAL A 213 -1.16 12.14 8.20
C VAL A 213 -1.54 13.46 7.56
N TYR A 214 -0.62 14.05 6.79
CA TYR A 214 -0.85 15.29 6.06
C TYR A 214 -1.31 14.96 4.65
N ILE A 215 -2.46 15.50 4.24
CA ILE A 215 -3.01 15.32 2.91
C ILE A 215 -3.05 16.69 2.22
N ASP A 216 -2.28 16.82 1.15
CA ASP A 216 -2.32 17.99 0.29
C ASP A 216 -3.51 17.87 -0.67
N LEU A 217 -4.52 18.69 -0.41
CA LEU A 217 -5.71 18.81 -1.25
C LEU A 217 -5.41 19.83 -2.34
N PRO A 218 -5.38 19.46 -3.63
CA PRO A 218 -5.07 20.39 -4.70
C PRO A 218 -6.12 21.51 -4.76
N GLY A 219 -5.71 22.72 -4.34
CA GLY A 219 -6.17 24.06 -4.74
C GLY A 219 -7.66 24.45 -4.69
N GLY A 220 -8.61 23.56 -4.41
CA GLY A 220 -10.05 23.83 -4.54
C GLY A 220 -10.88 23.67 -3.26
N HIS A 221 -10.37 22.96 -2.26
CA HIS A 221 -11.17 22.57 -1.09
C HIS A 221 -11.00 23.47 0.14
N VAL A 222 -9.82 24.10 0.32
CA VAL A 222 -9.53 24.84 1.56
C VAL A 222 -10.12 26.26 1.55
N ASN A 223 -10.35 26.86 0.37
CA ASN A 223 -11.01 28.17 0.27
C ASN A 223 -12.56 28.09 0.29
N GLN A 224 -13.16 26.89 0.31
CA GLN A 224 -14.62 26.76 0.38
C GLN A 224 -15.19 26.85 1.80
N GLU A 225 -14.35 26.91 2.85
CA GLU A 225 -14.84 27.17 4.20
C GLU A 225 -15.32 28.63 4.38
N GLN A 226 -14.96 29.55 3.47
CA GLN A 226 -15.34 30.96 3.59
C GLN A 226 -16.30 31.48 2.51
N GLU A 227 -16.53 30.78 1.39
CA GLU A 227 -17.26 31.39 0.26
C GLU A 227 -18.48 30.63 -0.30
N GLU A 228 -18.73 29.36 0.00
CA GLU A 228 -19.99 28.72 -0.39
C GLU A 228 -20.49 27.72 0.66
N VAL A 229 -21.42 28.17 1.51
CA VAL A 229 -22.24 27.30 2.35
C VAL A 229 -23.13 26.46 1.44
N ARG A 230 -22.63 25.29 1.03
CA ARG A 230 -23.43 24.30 0.31
C ARG A 230 -24.20 23.47 1.34
N PRO A 231 -25.43 23.02 1.06
CA PRO A 231 -26.22 22.21 2.01
C PRO A 231 -25.47 20.96 2.52
N THR A 232 -24.55 20.45 1.69
CA THR A 232 -23.70 19.31 2.02
C THR A 232 -22.65 19.61 3.08
N THR A 233 -22.13 20.84 3.16
CA THR A 233 -21.13 21.20 4.18
C THR A 233 -21.76 21.40 5.55
N GLU A 234 -22.98 21.96 5.62
CA GLU A 234 -23.73 22.09 6.87
C GLU A 234 -24.09 20.73 7.47
N LEU A 235 -24.53 19.79 6.63
CA LEU A 235 -24.84 18.42 7.08
C LEU A 235 -23.58 17.73 7.62
N VAL A 236 -22.46 17.80 6.91
CA VAL A 236 -21.18 17.23 7.37
C VAL A 236 -20.72 17.90 8.66
N GLN A 237 -20.82 19.22 8.79
CA GLN A 237 -20.46 19.96 10.00
C GLN A 237 -21.37 19.58 11.18
N SER A 238 -22.66 19.38 10.93
CA SER A 238 -23.60 18.91 11.95
C SER A 238 -23.23 17.51 12.43
N LEU A 239 -22.87 16.59 11.54
CA LEU A 239 -22.41 15.25 11.91
C LEU A 239 -21.09 15.30 12.69
N ILE A 240 -20.13 16.13 12.29
CA ILE A 240 -18.86 16.29 13.00
C ILE A 240 -19.09 16.84 14.42
N GLY A 241 -20.04 17.76 14.60
CA GLY A 241 -20.40 18.33 15.89
C GLY A 241 -21.23 17.42 16.80
N THR A 242 -21.78 16.31 16.28
CA THR A 242 -22.54 15.36 17.12
C THR A 242 -21.60 14.43 17.90
N HIS A 243 -21.48 14.68 19.21
CA HIS A 243 -20.67 13.85 20.12
C HIS A 243 -21.39 12.61 20.69
N THR A 244 -22.69 12.47 20.43
CA THR A 244 -23.50 11.33 20.89
C THR A 244 -23.84 10.42 19.72
N THR A 245 -23.82 9.10 19.94
CA THR A 245 -24.24 8.13 18.93
C THR A 245 -25.69 8.35 18.51
N LEU A 246 -26.00 8.02 17.25
CA LEU A 246 -27.36 8.14 16.72
C LEU A 246 -28.33 7.24 17.46
N ASP A 247 -27.90 6.05 17.89
CA ASP A 247 -28.74 5.11 18.64
C ASP A 247 -29.19 5.68 19.99
N VAL A 248 -28.29 6.35 20.73
CA VAL A 248 -28.67 7.00 21.99
C VAL A 248 -29.65 8.15 21.75
N LYS A 249 -29.50 8.87 20.63
CA LYS A 249 -30.47 9.89 20.22
C LYS A 249 -31.81 9.31 19.80
N MET A 250 -31.82 8.16 19.13
CA MET A 250 -33.05 7.47 18.73
C MET A 250 -33.76 6.85 19.93
N ALA A 251 -33.03 6.26 20.88
CA ALA A 251 -33.59 5.75 22.14
C ALA A 251 -34.22 6.86 23.00
N ALA A 252 -33.64 8.07 22.97
CA ALA A 252 -34.20 9.24 23.64
C ALA A 252 -35.32 9.93 22.83
N SER A 253 -35.49 9.58 21.56
CA SER A 253 -36.50 10.17 20.69
C SER A 253 -37.85 9.53 20.97
N LYS A 254 -38.81 10.36 21.37
CA LYS A 254 -40.19 9.93 21.59
C LYS A 254 -41.03 10.24 20.36
N VAL A 255 -41.78 9.26 19.85
CA VAL A 255 -42.64 9.44 18.68
C VAL A 255 -44.10 9.50 19.13
N SER A 256 -44.83 10.52 18.70
CA SER A 256 -46.29 10.64 18.93
C SER A 256 -47.03 10.38 17.63
N LEU A 257 -47.86 9.34 17.59
CA LEU A 257 -48.60 8.93 16.38
C LEU A 257 -49.76 9.86 16.03
N PHE A 258 -50.35 10.53 17.03
CA PHE A 258 -51.44 11.49 16.83
C PHE A 258 -51.17 12.82 17.56
N THR A 259 -51.76 13.90 17.06
CA THR A 259 -51.67 15.20 17.70
C THR A 259 -52.42 15.19 19.03
N GLY A 260 -51.70 15.12 20.15
CA GLY A 260 -52.25 15.16 21.51
C GLY A 260 -52.18 13.84 22.30
N THR A 261 -51.57 12.79 21.76
CA THR A 261 -51.37 11.51 22.46
C THR A 261 -50.01 11.44 23.17
N ALA A 262 -49.88 10.55 24.15
CA ALA A 262 -48.61 10.29 24.82
C ALA A 262 -47.57 9.78 23.81
N ALA A 263 -46.32 10.22 23.98
CA ALA A 263 -45.23 9.88 23.06
C ALA A 263 -44.54 8.59 23.51
N LEU A 264 -44.46 7.62 22.60
CA LEU A 264 -43.91 6.28 22.84
C LEU A 264 -42.39 6.32 22.83
N THR A 265 -41.77 5.58 23.75
CA THR A 265 -40.33 5.31 23.73
C THR A 265 -40.03 3.98 23.04
N PRO A 266 -38.87 3.81 22.38
CA PRO A 266 -38.55 2.57 21.70
C PRO A 266 -38.55 1.33 22.60
N GLY A 267 -38.20 1.48 23.89
CA GLY A 267 -38.23 0.37 24.85
C GLY A 267 -39.66 -0.07 25.23
N GLU A 268 -40.64 0.83 25.19
CA GLU A 268 -42.05 0.46 25.42
C GLU A 268 -42.61 -0.36 24.26
N VAL A 269 -42.07 -0.21 23.04
CA VAL A 269 -42.48 -1.02 21.87
C VAL A 269 -41.90 -2.43 21.93
N GLU A 270 -40.64 -2.58 22.38
CA GLU A 270 -40.03 -3.90 22.58
C GLU A 270 -40.70 -4.68 23.73
N GLU A 271 -41.07 -4.00 24.82
CA GLU A 271 -41.83 -4.62 25.92
C GLU A 271 -43.25 -5.03 25.50
N GLU A 272 -43.94 -4.23 24.67
CA GLU A 272 -45.26 -4.59 24.13
C GLU A 272 -45.18 -5.76 23.11
N GLU A 273 -44.13 -5.85 22.29
CA GLU A 273 -43.93 -6.99 21.37
C GLU A 273 -43.68 -8.32 22.13
N GLU A 274 -42.91 -8.29 23.23
CA GLU A 274 -42.68 -9.49 24.07
C GLU A 274 -43.95 -9.91 24.82
N GLU A 275 -44.79 -8.97 25.27
CA GLU A 275 -46.09 -9.28 25.90
C GLU A 275 -47.11 -9.84 24.89
N GLU A 276 -47.10 -9.37 23.64
CA GLU A 276 -47.97 -9.90 22.57
C GLU A 276 -47.59 -11.33 22.13
N GLU A 277 -46.32 -11.73 22.21
CA GLU A 277 -45.87 -13.10 21.92
C GLU A 277 -46.31 -14.12 23.00
N GLU A 278 -46.45 -13.70 24.27
CA GLU A 278 -46.96 -14.58 25.34
C GLU A 278 -48.49 -14.74 25.31
N GLU A 279 -49.25 -13.77 24.77
CA GLU A 279 -50.73 -13.80 24.78
C GLU A 279 -51.36 -14.38 23.50
N ASN A 280 -50.68 -14.38 22.34
CA ASN A 280 -51.21 -14.89 21.07
C ASN A 280 -50.61 -16.24 20.63
N GLY A 281 -50.92 -17.31 21.37
CA GLY A 281 -50.65 -18.70 21.00
C GLY A 281 -51.50 -19.24 19.83
N LEU A 282 -51.78 -18.49 18.77
CA LEU A 282 -52.51 -18.99 17.59
C LEU A 282 -52.26 -18.16 16.31
N THR A 283 -51.06 -18.28 15.71
CA THR A 283 -50.87 -17.99 14.28
C THR A 283 -50.28 -19.22 13.59
N SER A 284 -51.18 -20.00 13.00
CA SER A 284 -50.92 -21.20 12.20
C SER A 284 -50.06 -20.88 10.97
N GLY A 285 -48.75 -21.14 11.06
CA GLY A 285 -47.89 -21.36 9.90
C GLY A 285 -47.92 -22.83 9.45
N PRO A 286 -47.67 -23.14 8.17
CA PRO A 286 -47.72 -24.51 7.64
C PRO A 286 -46.75 -25.45 8.36
N GLN A 287 -47.23 -26.61 8.80
CA GLN A 287 -46.41 -27.61 9.49
C GLN A 287 -45.63 -28.47 8.48
N GLU A 288 -44.33 -28.63 8.77
CA GLU A 288 -43.38 -29.42 7.98
C GLU A 288 -43.34 -30.86 8.51
N SER A 289 -43.55 -31.84 7.62
CA SER A 289 -43.26 -33.25 7.93
C SER A 289 -42.08 -33.74 7.08
N ARG A 290 -41.22 -34.58 7.67
CA ARG A 290 -40.06 -35.16 7.00
C ARG A 290 -40.38 -36.58 6.56
N VAL A 291 -40.25 -36.83 5.27
CA VAL A 291 -40.50 -38.14 4.67
C VAL A 291 -39.22 -38.63 4.00
N TRP A 292 -38.85 -39.87 4.28
CA TRP A 292 -37.69 -40.53 3.71
C TRP A 292 -38.01 -41.05 2.31
N ASP A 293 -37.22 -40.63 1.32
CA ASP A 293 -37.39 -41.03 -0.08
C ASP A 293 -36.40 -42.16 -0.44
N PRO A 294 -36.86 -43.41 -0.62
CA PRO A 294 -35.98 -44.57 -0.78
C PRO A 294 -35.25 -44.63 -2.15
N GLU A 295 -35.70 -43.89 -3.17
CA GLU A 295 -35.01 -43.86 -4.48
C GLU A 295 -33.82 -42.89 -4.51
N THR A 296 -33.89 -41.80 -3.75
CA THR A 296 -32.83 -40.77 -3.72
C THR A 296 -32.00 -40.76 -2.43
N GLN A 297 -32.32 -41.66 -1.48
CA GLN A 297 -31.68 -41.83 -0.16
C GLN A 297 -31.44 -40.52 0.61
N ARG A 298 -32.40 -39.60 0.59
CA ARG A 298 -32.35 -38.36 1.37
C ARG A 298 -33.72 -38.02 1.96
N GLU A 299 -33.69 -37.40 3.14
CA GLU A 299 -34.87 -36.98 3.86
C GLU A 299 -35.39 -35.65 3.30
N ARG A 300 -36.64 -35.61 2.83
CA ARG A 300 -37.25 -34.44 2.19
C ARG A 300 -38.39 -33.87 3.03
N ARG A 301 -38.53 -32.54 3.00
CA ARG A 301 -39.51 -31.77 3.77
C ARG A 301 -40.76 -31.54 2.91
N LYS A 302 -41.91 -32.05 3.34
CA LYS A 302 -43.21 -31.87 2.67
C LYS A 302 -44.10 -30.99 3.55
N ALA A 303 -44.61 -29.91 2.97
CA ALA A 303 -45.64 -29.08 3.60
C ALA A 303 -46.98 -29.82 3.53
N VAL A 304 -47.62 -30.03 4.67
CA VAL A 304 -48.93 -30.68 4.77
C VAL A 304 -49.97 -29.58 4.97
N PHE A 305 -50.87 -29.44 4.00
CA PHE A 305 -52.05 -28.59 4.11
C PHE A 305 -53.23 -29.49 4.49
N THR A 306 -53.89 -29.20 5.60
CA THR A 306 -55.12 -29.90 5.99
C THR A 306 -56.28 -29.34 5.17
N GLU A 307 -56.66 -30.06 4.12
CA GLU A 307 -57.90 -29.81 3.37
C GLU A 307 -58.91 -30.91 3.70
N GLU A 308 -60.13 -30.49 4.02
CA GLU A 308 -61.28 -31.36 4.35
C GLU A 308 -62.09 -31.74 3.08
N GLU A 309 -62.71 -32.92 3.16
CA GLU A 309 -63.87 -33.47 2.41
C GLU A 309 -63.68 -34.33 1.13
N ASP A 310 -64.05 -35.61 1.31
CA ASP A 310 -65.01 -36.48 0.60
C ASP A 310 -64.87 -36.95 -0.88
N ASP A 311 -64.85 -38.30 -0.96
CA ASP A 311 -65.49 -39.28 -1.86
C ASP A 311 -65.20 -39.43 -3.38
N ASP A 312 -65.16 -40.73 -3.70
CA ASP A 312 -65.47 -41.47 -4.94
C ASP A 312 -64.35 -42.00 -5.87
N ASP A 313 -64.56 -43.30 -6.15
CA ASP A 313 -63.82 -44.33 -6.88
C ASP A 313 -63.38 -43.98 -8.33
N ASP A 314 -62.27 -44.58 -8.81
CA ASP A 314 -62.31 -45.70 -9.77
C ASP A 314 -60.88 -46.14 -10.18
N ASP A 315 -60.67 -47.45 -10.17
CA ASP A 315 -59.49 -48.16 -10.66
C ASP A 315 -59.45 -48.13 -12.21
N SER A 316 -58.25 -48.17 -12.81
CA SER A 316 -57.93 -49.20 -13.81
C SER A 316 -56.54 -48.99 -14.43
N GLU A 317 -55.85 -50.12 -14.46
CA GLU A 317 -54.52 -50.42 -14.97
C GLU A 317 -54.30 -50.17 -16.47
N GLY A 318 -53.03 -50.16 -16.89
CA GLY A 318 -52.70 -50.21 -18.32
C GLY A 318 -51.22 -50.13 -18.71
N SER A 319 -50.42 -51.08 -18.23
CA SER A 319 -49.29 -51.77 -18.92
C SER A 319 -48.44 -51.07 -20.01
N SER A 320 -47.14 -50.96 -19.69
CA SER A 320 -45.97 -51.55 -20.37
C SER A 320 -45.68 -51.38 -21.87
N GLU A 321 -44.39 -51.06 -22.08
CA GLU A 321 -43.44 -51.62 -23.08
C GLU A 321 -43.24 -50.92 -24.44
N GLU A 322 -42.03 -50.33 -24.53
CA GLU A 322 -40.99 -50.48 -25.56
C GLU A 322 -41.38 -50.51 -27.04
N GLU A 323 -40.76 -49.64 -27.85
CA GLU A 323 -39.71 -50.06 -28.81
C GLU A 323 -38.82 -48.85 -29.14
N GLY A 324 -37.51 -49.12 -29.25
CA GLY A 324 -36.49 -48.13 -29.60
C GLY A 324 -36.40 -47.90 -31.10
N ASP A 325 -35.62 -46.89 -31.48
CA ASP A 325 -34.84 -47.01 -32.72
C ASP A 325 -33.59 -46.11 -32.69
N GLU A 326 -32.65 -46.57 -33.48
CA GLU A 326 -31.22 -46.34 -33.48
C GLU A 326 -30.80 -45.22 -34.46
N GLU A 327 -29.51 -44.88 -34.42
CA GLU A 327 -28.70 -44.31 -35.51
C GLU A 327 -28.87 -42.82 -35.95
N GLY A 328 -27.89 -42.02 -35.52
CA GLY A 328 -26.67 -41.80 -36.33
C GLY A 328 -26.77 -40.92 -37.58
N ARG A 329 -25.95 -39.86 -37.65
CA ARG A 329 -25.40 -39.41 -38.95
C ARG A 329 -24.08 -38.63 -38.87
N VAL A 330 -23.06 -39.32 -39.41
CA VAL A 330 -21.84 -38.91 -40.17
C VAL A 330 -20.70 -38.24 -39.42
#